data_AF-A0A914DC40-F1
#
_entry.id   AF-A0A914DC40-F1
#
_cell.length_a   1.000
_cell.length_b   1.000
_cell.length_c   1.000
_cell.angle_alpha   90.00
_cell.angle_beta   90.00
_cell.angle_gamma   90.00
#
_symmetry.space_group_name_H-M   'P 1'
#
loop_
_entity.id
_entity.type
_entity.pdbx_description
1 polymer ?
#
loop_
_entity_poly.entity_id
_entity_poly.type
_entity_poly.pdbx_seq_one_letter_code
_entity_poly.pdbx_strand_id
1 'polypeptide(L)'
;MSSNKVAVIIPVKNGASFLGECLQSILEQDFTNFQVCIFDDGSTDTTPEIIDKFSIRFIQRGIDFRHKREHTSRGVGYAKNQAVELSDAPFICFCDADDLALRDRVRIQYEECLRMPEPENCLLGSFFCRVPDGSTSRFTSWACKLNESQLYTQIYTAFGPTLVAPTWFLSRNLYNKLGGFDTTHIKGFPEDLDFFYRMLRTGAKLKKENVLCKWDNFTIWNAGKQGKRFYRSIGPDYRKKVCAFCDVDERKLRFGAYEVYDEIERRVTESVPIIHYSKATPPVIICVKLDMTHGDFER
;
A
#
# COMPACT_ATOMS: atom_id res chain seq x y z
N MET A 1 -5.43 -27.02 -11.01
CA MET A 1 -5.33 -25.55 -11.01
C MET A 1 -5.56 -25.09 -9.59
N SER A 2 -4.67 -24.26 -9.03
CA SER A 2 -4.82 -23.73 -7.66
C SER A 2 -6.10 -22.91 -7.53
N SER A 3 -6.87 -23.10 -6.45
CA SER A 3 -8.07 -22.31 -6.13
C SER A 3 -7.74 -20.88 -5.67
N ASN A 4 -6.46 -20.63 -5.31
CA ASN A 4 -6.01 -19.38 -4.71
C ASN A 4 -5.97 -18.25 -5.74
N LYS A 5 -6.51 -17.08 -5.38
CA LYS A 5 -6.57 -15.90 -6.27
C LYS A 5 -5.28 -15.07 -6.24
N VAL A 6 -4.60 -15.03 -5.11
CA VAL A 6 -3.42 -14.17 -4.90
C VAL A 6 -2.27 -14.98 -4.30
N ALA A 7 -1.05 -14.77 -4.79
CA ALA A 7 0.18 -15.20 -4.13
C ALA A 7 0.87 -14.01 -3.47
N VAL A 8 1.00 -14.05 -2.14
CA VAL A 8 1.81 -13.10 -1.37
C VAL A 8 3.26 -13.59 -1.41
N ILE A 9 4.14 -12.80 -2.00
CA ILE A 9 5.54 -13.15 -2.29
C ILE A 9 6.44 -12.44 -1.29
N ILE A 10 7.16 -13.22 -0.49
CA ILE A 10 8.05 -12.72 0.56
C ILE A 10 9.45 -13.29 0.34
N PRO A 11 10.34 -12.58 -0.38
CA PRO A 11 11.77 -12.92 -0.39
C PRO A 11 12.37 -12.58 0.98
N VAL A 12 13.24 -13.43 1.51
CA VAL A 12 13.89 -13.17 2.79
C VAL A 12 15.34 -13.61 2.79
N LYS A 13 16.19 -12.82 3.45
CA LYS A 13 17.55 -13.20 3.83
C LYS A 13 17.91 -12.48 5.13
N ASN A 14 18.24 -13.24 6.16
CA ASN A 14 18.55 -12.72 7.49
C ASN A 14 17.46 -11.78 8.04
N GLY A 15 16.21 -12.23 7.98
CA GLY A 15 15.02 -11.47 8.36
C GLY A 15 14.59 -11.68 9.81
N ALA A 16 15.38 -12.32 10.68
CA ALA A 16 14.91 -12.77 11.99
C ALA A 16 14.31 -11.66 12.86
N SER A 17 14.80 -10.43 12.71
CA SER A 17 14.35 -9.26 13.47
C SER A 17 12.95 -8.76 13.09
N PHE A 18 12.50 -9.01 11.85
CA PHE A 18 11.29 -8.36 11.30
C PHE A 18 10.26 -9.34 10.72
N LEU A 19 10.71 -10.50 10.25
CA LEU A 19 9.86 -11.47 9.54
C LEU A 19 8.65 -11.91 10.39
N GLY A 20 8.83 -12.04 11.71
CA GLY A 20 7.73 -12.40 12.60
C GLY A 20 6.57 -11.40 12.57
N GLU A 21 6.87 -10.09 12.58
CA GLU A 21 5.85 -9.04 12.50
C GLU A 21 5.25 -8.93 11.09
N CYS A 22 6.10 -9.04 10.06
CA CYS A 22 5.67 -9.12 8.66
C CYS A 22 4.63 -10.25 8.46
N LEU A 23 4.98 -11.48 8.83
CA LEU A 23 4.09 -12.64 8.70
C LEU A 23 2.86 -12.55 9.59
N GLN A 24 2.94 -11.91 10.75
CA GLN A 24 1.76 -11.63 11.56
C GLN A 24 0.79 -10.70 10.83
N SER A 25 1.27 -9.62 10.20
CA SER A 25 0.44 -8.68 9.44
C SER A 25 -0.24 -9.32 8.22
N ILE A 26 0.46 -10.28 7.57
CA ILE A 26 -0.09 -11.07 6.47
C ILE A 26 -1.08 -12.11 6.98
N LEU A 27 -0.80 -12.75 8.12
CA LEU A 27 -1.73 -13.68 8.74
C LEU A 27 -3.04 -12.98 9.07
N GLU A 28 -3.00 -11.72 9.52
CA GLU A 28 -4.17 -10.95 9.96
C GLU A 28 -5.08 -10.43 8.84
N GLN A 29 -4.70 -10.57 7.57
CA GLN A 29 -5.48 -10.10 6.42
C GLN A 29 -6.97 -10.52 6.47
N ASP A 30 -7.85 -9.62 6.07
CA ASP A 30 -9.31 -9.86 6.04
C ASP A 30 -9.80 -10.64 4.80
N PHE A 31 -8.92 -10.81 3.81
CA PHE A 31 -9.11 -11.66 2.64
C PHE A 31 -8.41 -12.99 2.85
N THR A 32 -9.07 -14.12 2.60
CA THR A 32 -8.51 -15.46 2.88
C THR A 32 -8.16 -16.26 1.62
N ASN A 33 -8.60 -15.83 0.44
CA ASN A 33 -8.35 -16.55 -0.82
C ASN A 33 -6.98 -16.19 -1.43
N PHE A 34 -5.95 -16.34 -0.62
CA PHE A 34 -4.56 -16.12 -0.98
C PHE A 34 -3.67 -17.25 -0.45
N GLN A 35 -2.45 -17.31 -0.94
CA GLN A 35 -1.39 -18.16 -0.42
C GLN A 35 -0.15 -17.34 -0.12
N VAL A 36 0.66 -17.79 0.83
CA VAL A 36 1.96 -17.20 1.17
C VAL A 36 3.06 -18.02 0.54
N CYS A 37 3.98 -17.35 -0.17
CA CYS A 37 5.12 -17.94 -0.84
C CYS A 37 6.40 -17.26 -0.36
N ILE A 38 7.20 -17.98 0.42
CA ILE A 38 8.45 -17.47 0.99
C ILE A 38 9.65 -18.13 0.31
N PHE A 39 10.65 -17.33 -0.04
CA PHE A 39 11.94 -17.87 -0.45
C PHE A 39 13.05 -17.32 0.43
N ASP A 40 13.70 -18.22 1.18
CA ASP A 40 14.88 -17.91 1.99
C ASP A 40 16.16 -18.01 1.14
N ASP A 41 16.76 -16.86 0.82
CA ASP A 41 17.97 -16.74 -0.01
C ASP A 41 19.26 -16.93 0.80
N GLY A 42 19.33 -18.02 1.56
CA GLY A 42 20.52 -18.39 2.32
C GLY A 42 20.70 -17.60 3.61
N SER A 43 19.65 -17.49 4.43
CA SER A 43 19.74 -16.94 5.78
C SER A 43 20.67 -17.78 6.67
N THR A 44 21.40 -17.10 7.54
CA THR A 44 22.35 -17.68 8.52
C THR A 44 21.94 -17.39 9.97
N ASP A 45 20.85 -16.65 10.16
CA ASP A 45 20.23 -16.36 11.45
C ASP A 45 19.02 -17.29 11.68
N THR A 46 18.19 -16.96 12.67
CA THR A 46 17.01 -17.76 13.04
C THR A 46 15.78 -17.54 12.14
N THR A 47 15.99 -17.07 10.90
CA THR A 47 14.91 -16.88 9.92
C THR A 47 14.17 -18.18 9.61
N PRO A 48 14.83 -19.34 9.38
CA PRO A 48 14.15 -20.59 9.07
C PRO A 48 13.17 -21.05 10.16
N GLU A 49 13.55 -20.90 11.44
CA GLU A 49 12.72 -21.28 12.58
C GLU A 49 11.44 -20.42 12.66
N ILE A 50 11.52 -19.16 12.26
CA ILE A 50 10.36 -18.26 12.18
C ILE A 50 9.43 -18.71 11.05
N ILE A 51 9.97 -19.07 9.88
CA ILE A 51 9.19 -19.60 8.74
C ILE A 51 8.45 -20.87 9.17
N ASP A 52 9.13 -21.82 9.81
CA ASP A 52 8.53 -23.07 10.28
C ASP A 52 7.38 -22.81 11.26
N LYS A 53 7.59 -21.94 12.25
CA LYS A 53 6.56 -21.57 13.24
C LYS A 53 5.33 -20.94 12.57
N PHE A 54 5.52 -20.04 11.61
CA PHE A 54 4.39 -19.38 10.96
C PHE A 54 3.68 -20.27 9.95
N SER A 55 4.37 -21.23 9.32
CA SER A 55 3.74 -22.19 8.40
C SER A 55 2.57 -22.91 9.07
N ILE A 56 2.76 -23.37 10.31
CA ILE A 56 1.73 -24.02 11.12
C ILE A 56 0.54 -23.10 11.37
N ARG A 57 0.79 -21.81 11.66
CA ARG A 57 -0.26 -20.82 11.95
C ARG A 57 -1.09 -20.47 10.72
N PHE A 58 -0.47 -20.35 9.55
CA PHE A 58 -1.19 -20.13 8.29
C PHE A 58 -2.05 -21.34 7.92
N ILE A 59 -1.51 -22.56 8.03
CA ILE A 59 -2.24 -23.80 7.78
C ILE A 59 -3.46 -23.91 8.73
N GLN A 60 -3.28 -23.58 10.02
CA GLN A 60 -4.39 -23.56 10.99
C GLN A 60 -5.48 -22.53 10.63
N ARG A 61 -5.13 -21.43 9.97
CA ARG A 61 -6.08 -20.44 9.46
C ARG A 61 -6.69 -20.83 8.10
N GLY A 62 -6.29 -21.97 7.53
CA GLY A 62 -6.75 -22.43 6.21
C GLY A 62 -6.11 -21.67 5.04
N ILE A 63 -4.95 -21.05 5.24
CA ILE A 63 -4.20 -20.34 4.20
C ILE A 63 -3.04 -21.23 3.75
N ASP A 64 -2.94 -21.45 2.43
CA ASP A 64 -1.83 -22.23 1.85
C ASP A 64 -0.50 -21.50 2.08
N PHE A 65 0.50 -22.23 2.56
CA PHE A 65 1.81 -21.70 2.92
C PHE A 65 2.89 -22.55 2.26
N ARG A 66 3.67 -21.92 1.38
CA ARG A 66 4.75 -22.57 0.64
C ARG A 66 6.04 -21.84 0.92
N HIS A 67 7.09 -22.58 1.22
CA HIS A 67 8.41 -22.00 1.36
C HIS A 67 9.48 -22.88 0.72
N LYS A 68 10.57 -22.26 0.30
CA LYS A 68 11.78 -22.94 -0.15
C LYS A 68 12.99 -22.15 0.33
N ARG A 69 14.12 -22.83 0.48
CA ARG A 69 15.38 -22.26 0.91
C ARG A 69 16.49 -22.58 -0.06
N GLU A 70 17.40 -21.64 -0.22
CA GLU A 70 18.70 -21.80 -0.88
C GLU A 70 19.81 -21.83 0.17
N HIS A 71 20.91 -22.52 -0.11
CA HIS A 71 22.06 -22.57 0.79
C HIS A 71 22.98 -21.35 0.64
N THR A 72 23.13 -20.87 -0.59
CA THR A 72 24.00 -19.74 -0.93
C THR A 72 23.18 -18.64 -1.60
N SER A 73 23.18 -17.46 -1.00
CA SER A 73 22.45 -16.30 -1.52
C SER A 73 22.79 -15.97 -2.97
N ARG A 74 21.74 -15.76 -3.77
CA ARG A 74 21.81 -15.39 -5.18
C ARG A 74 21.20 -14.02 -5.47
N GLY A 75 20.79 -13.30 -4.43
CA GLY A 75 20.30 -11.93 -4.51
C GLY A 75 18.78 -11.83 -4.50
N VAL A 76 18.28 -10.64 -4.18
CA VAL A 76 16.85 -10.39 -3.95
C VAL A 76 15.99 -10.63 -5.19
N GLY A 77 16.45 -10.28 -6.40
CA GLY A 77 15.73 -10.55 -7.64
C GLY A 77 15.55 -12.05 -7.89
N TYR A 78 16.59 -12.85 -7.61
CA TYR A 78 16.49 -14.31 -7.67
C TYR A 78 15.49 -14.84 -6.64
N ALA A 79 15.57 -14.37 -5.40
CA ALA A 79 14.65 -14.76 -4.33
C ALA A 79 13.19 -14.45 -4.68
N LYS A 80 12.91 -13.24 -5.21
CA LYS A 80 11.58 -12.83 -5.69
C LYS A 80 11.08 -13.77 -6.79
N ASN A 81 11.93 -14.06 -7.79
CA ASN A 81 11.59 -15.00 -8.86
C ASN A 81 11.25 -16.38 -8.31
N GLN A 82 12.09 -16.95 -7.45
CA GLN A 82 11.86 -18.28 -6.88
C GLN A 82 10.60 -18.35 -6.00
N ALA A 83 10.30 -17.29 -5.25
CA ALA A 83 9.07 -17.22 -4.46
C ALA A 83 7.82 -17.16 -5.37
N VAL A 84 7.87 -16.45 -6.51
CA VAL A 84 6.76 -16.44 -7.49
C VAL A 84 6.51 -17.83 -8.10
N GLU A 85 7.57 -18.60 -8.37
CA GLU A 85 7.49 -19.96 -8.92
C GLU A 85 6.85 -20.98 -7.96
N LEU A 86 6.72 -20.67 -6.66
CA LEU A 86 6.01 -21.53 -5.71
C LEU A 86 4.49 -21.54 -5.92
N SER A 87 3.95 -20.65 -6.76
CA SER A 87 2.52 -20.46 -6.95
C SER A 87 2.12 -20.33 -8.42
N ASP A 88 0.91 -20.79 -8.74
CA ASP A 88 0.22 -20.52 -10.01
C ASP A 88 -0.90 -19.48 -9.89
N ALA A 89 -1.01 -18.79 -8.74
CA ALA A 89 -2.10 -17.85 -8.50
C ALA A 89 -2.11 -16.71 -9.54
N PRO A 90 -3.26 -16.29 -10.08
CA PRO A 90 -3.33 -15.34 -11.20
C PRO A 90 -2.86 -13.93 -10.85
N PHE A 91 -2.84 -13.58 -9.56
CA PHE A 91 -2.31 -12.31 -9.07
C PHE A 91 -1.16 -12.53 -8.09
N ILE A 92 -0.22 -11.58 -8.10
CA ILE A 92 1.00 -11.57 -7.32
C ILE A 92 0.97 -10.32 -6.44
N CYS A 93 1.25 -10.46 -5.15
CA CYS A 93 1.34 -9.36 -4.18
C CYS A 93 2.72 -9.44 -3.52
N PHE A 94 3.60 -8.46 -3.77
CA PHE A 94 4.92 -8.43 -3.16
C PHE A 94 4.83 -7.84 -1.74
N CYS A 95 5.59 -8.40 -0.81
CA CYS A 95 5.79 -7.82 0.51
C CYS A 95 7.22 -8.13 0.95
N ASP A 96 8.02 -7.11 1.27
CA ASP A 96 9.36 -7.33 1.79
C ASP A 96 9.27 -7.83 3.24
N ALA A 97 10.26 -8.65 3.64
CA ALA A 97 10.26 -9.35 4.93
C ALA A 97 10.38 -8.43 6.16
N ASP A 98 10.69 -7.16 5.94
CA ASP A 98 10.82 -6.09 6.94
C ASP A 98 9.70 -5.03 6.87
N ASP A 99 8.68 -5.25 6.04
CA ASP A 99 7.51 -4.39 5.92
C ASP A 99 6.25 -5.01 6.54
N LEU A 100 5.29 -4.14 6.90
CA LEU A 100 3.98 -4.51 7.44
C LEU A 100 2.88 -4.22 6.42
N ALA A 101 1.94 -5.15 6.26
CA ALA A 101 0.73 -4.96 5.46
C ALA A 101 -0.45 -4.55 6.34
N LEU A 102 -1.19 -3.51 5.94
CA LEU A 102 -2.48 -3.20 6.55
C LEU A 102 -3.48 -4.35 6.31
N ARG A 103 -4.35 -4.61 7.29
CA ARG A 103 -5.28 -5.76 7.34
C ARG A 103 -6.15 -5.94 6.09
N ASP A 104 -6.45 -4.87 5.39
CA ASP A 104 -7.33 -4.86 4.21
C ASP A 104 -6.57 -4.77 2.87
N ARG A 105 -5.24 -4.66 2.89
CA ARG A 105 -4.39 -4.45 1.71
C ARG A 105 -4.68 -5.47 0.60
N VAL A 106 -4.57 -6.76 0.89
CA VAL A 106 -4.69 -7.81 -0.15
C VAL A 106 -6.07 -7.78 -0.81
N ARG A 107 -7.14 -7.60 -0.01
CA ARG A 107 -8.50 -7.46 -0.52
C ARG A 107 -8.64 -6.25 -1.42
N ILE A 108 -8.16 -5.10 -0.96
CA ILE A 108 -8.34 -3.83 -1.68
C ILE A 108 -7.61 -3.88 -3.01
N GLN A 109 -6.35 -4.32 -3.03
CA GLN A 109 -5.54 -4.42 -4.25
C GLN A 109 -6.14 -5.43 -5.23
N TYR A 110 -6.63 -6.57 -4.75
CA TYR A 110 -7.31 -7.57 -5.59
C TYR A 110 -8.56 -7.01 -6.25
N GLU A 111 -9.47 -6.41 -5.48
CA GLU A 111 -10.69 -5.80 -6.01
C GLU A 111 -10.38 -4.65 -6.99
N GLU A 112 -9.36 -3.84 -6.70
CA GLU A 112 -8.99 -2.72 -7.56
C GLU A 112 -8.40 -3.18 -8.89
N CYS A 113 -7.54 -4.21 -8.91
CA CYS A 113 -7.06 -4.73 -10.20
C CYS A 113 -8.21 -5.32 -11.01
N LEU A 114 -9.17 -6.03 -10.39
CA LEU A 114 -10.35 -6.53 -11.10
C LEU A 114 -11.21 -5.44 -11.75
N ARG A 115 -11.17 -4.21 -11.22
CA ARG A 115 -11.89 -3.04 -11.77
C ARG A 115 -11.09 -2.30 -12.84
N MET A 116 -9.81 -2.59 -13.02
CA MET A 116 -8.99 -1.92 -14.01
C MET A 116 -9.33 -2.38 -15.43
N PRO A 117 -9.18 -1.50 -16.43
CA PRO A 117 -9.13 -1.97 -17.81
C PRO A 117 -7.89 -2.87 -17.96
N GLU A 118 -8.04 -4.04 -18.60
CA GLU A 118 -6.96 -5.02 -18.80
C GLU A 118 -6.36 -5.54 -17.47
N PRO A 119 -7.14 -6.20 -16.59
CA PRO A 119 -6.65 -6.73 -15.31
C PRO A 119 -5.49 -7.73 -15.46
N GLU A 120 -5.36 -8.39 -16.61
CA GLU A 120 -4.24 -9.26 -16.98
C GLU A 120 -2.96 -8.52 -17.37
N ASN A 121 -2.99 -7.18 -17.40
CA ASN A 121 -1.86 -6.31 -17.74
C ASN A 121 -1.76 -5.13 -16.75
N CYS A 122 -2.14 -5.38 -15.49
CA CYS A 122 -2.17 -4.38 -14.42
C CYS A 122 -0.92 -4.47 -13.50
N LEU A 123 -0.45 -3.33 -13.03
CA LEU A 123 0.37 -3.18 -11.81
C LEU A 123 -0.24 -2.08 -10.93
N LEU A 124 -0.55 -2.45 -9.70
CA LEU A 124 -1.04 -1.57 -8.65
C LEU A 124 0.06 -1.37 -7.61
N GLY A 125 0.13 -0.18 -7.04
CA GLY A 125 0.82 0.06 -5.77
C GLY A 125 -0.13 0.65 -4.74
N SER A 126 0.36 0.85 -3.53
CA SER A 126 -0.40 1.42 -2.41
C SER A 126 0.25 2.68 -1.85
N PHE A 127 -0.49 3.39 -1.02
CA PHE A 127 0.12 4.33 -0.09
C PHE A 127 0.96 3.56 0.93
N PHE A 128 2.00 4.22 1.43
CA PHE A 128 2.86 3.69 2.48
C PHE A 128 3.22 4.78 3.48
N CYS A 129 3.51 4.37 4.71
CA CYS A 129 4.17 5.17 5.72
C CYS A 129 5.55 4.57 6.01
N ARG A 130 6.39 5.31 6.73
CA ARG A 130 7.71 4.82 7.14
C ARG A 130 7.72 4.60 8.65
N VAL A 131 8.46 3.59 9.06
CA VAL A 131 8.74 3.30 10.46
C VAL A 131 10.27 3.33 10.64
N PRO A 132 10.83 4.19 11.51
CA PRO A 132 10.13 5.20 12.32
C PRO A 132 9.55 6.33 11.47
N ASP A 133 8.52 7.00 12.02
CA ASP A 133 7.83 8.09 11.35
C ASP A 133 8.78 9.24 10.98
N GLY A 134 8.47 9.95 9.90
CA GLY A 134 9.30 11.04 9.38
C GLY A 134 10.53 10.61 8.54
N SER A 135 10.90 9.33 8.54
CA SER A 135 11.94 8.78 7.67
C SER A 135 11.61 9.06 6.20
N THR A 136 12.56 9.62 5.44
CA THR A 136 12.37 9.96 4.01
C THR A 136 11.09 10.77 3.71
N SER A 137 10.63 11.62 4.63
CA SER A 137 9.33 12.32 4.56
C SER A 137 9.05 13.05 3.23
N ARG A 138 10.08 13.66 2.61
CA ARG A 138 9.97 14.29 1.29
C ARG A 138 9.61 13.27 0.20
N PHE A 139 10.28 12.12 0.18
CA PHE A 139 10.00 11.05 -0.78
C PHE A 139 8.62 10.45 -0.56
N THR A 140 8.30 10.10 0.70
CA THR A 140 6.98 9.56 1.06
C THR A 140 5.87 10.53 0.65
N SER A 141 5.99 11.82 0.96
CA SER A 141 4.99 12.81 0.55
C SER A 141 4.90 12.95 -0.97
N TRP A 142 6.01 12.88 -1.70
CA TRP A 142 5.99 12.97 -3.16
C TRP A 142 5.31 11.77 -3.78
N ALA A 143 5.75 10.54 -3.46
CA ALA A 143 5.22 9.30 -4.00
C ALA A 143 3.71 9.15 -3.70
N CYS A 144 3.30 9.50 -2.47
CA CYS A 144 1.89 9.46 -2.07
C CYS A 144 1.03 10.52 -2.80
N LYS A 145 1.58 11.65 -3.25
CA LYS A 145 0.82 12.71 -3.96
C LYS A 145 0.66 12.51 -5.46
N LEU A 146 1.40 11.56 -6.07
CA LEU A 146 1.28 11.30 -7.51
C LEU A 146 -0.13 10.87 -7.89
N ASN A 147 -0.70 11.51 -8.91
CA ASN A 147 -1.93 11.04 -9.57
C ASN A 147 -1.63 9.96 -10.63
N GLU A 148 -2.65 9.36 -11.24
CA GLU A 148 -2.49 8.24 -12.17
C GLU A 148 -1.65 8.59 -13.41
N SER A 149 -1.84 9.77 -14.03
CA SER A 149 -1.04 10.17 -15.20
C SER A 149 0.41 10.48 -14.82
N GLN A 150 0.63 10.95 -13.59
CA GLN A 150 1.96 11.18 -13.04
C GLN A 150 2.72 9.88 -12.77
N LEU A 151 2.06 8.74 -12.55
CA LEU A 151 2.75 7.46 -12.37
C LEU A 151 3.62 7.09 -13.59
N TYR A 152 3.16 7.41 -14.80
CA TYR A 152 3.87 7.14 -16.04
C TYR A 152 4.93 8.18 -16.39
N THR A 153 4.70 9.44 -16.03
CA THR A 153 5.54 10.57 -16.49
C THR A 153 6.62 10.94 -15.48
N GLN A 154 6.31 10.89 -14.19
CA GLN A 154 7.24 11.33 -13.14
C GLN A 154 8.43 10.38 -12.96
N ILE A 155 8.34 9.15 -13.46
CA ILE A 155 9.45 8.20 -13.45
C ILE A 155 10.68 8.75 -14.18
N TYR A 156 10.50 9.55 -15.24
CA TYR A 156 11.60 10.12 -16.02
C TYR A 156 12.25 11.34 -15.37
N THR A 157 11.58 11.92 -14.37
CA THR A 157 12.05 13.10 -13.64
C THR A 157 12.44 12.77 -12.20
N ALA A 158 12.21 11.53 -11.77
CA ALA A 158 12.48 11.05 -10.43
C ALA A 158 13.64 10.05 -10.44
N PHE A 159 14.53 10.14 -9.45
CA PHE A 159 15.61 9.18 -9.23
C PHE A 159 15.09 7.87 -8.58
N GLY A 160 13.91 7.36 -8.96
CA GLY A 160 13.30 6.16 -8.37
C GLY A 160 11.86 5.88 -8.83
N PRO A 161 11.31 4.68 -8.50
CA PRO A 161 10.02 4.24 -9.01
C PRO A 161 8.85 5.06 -8.45
N THR A 162 7.83 5.30 -9.27
CA THR A 162 6.61 6.04 -8.88
C THR A 162 5.65 5.20 -8.03
N LEU A 163 5.82 3.87 -8.04
CA LEU A 163 5.20 2.90 -7.14
C LEU A 163 6.31 2.08 -6.48
N VAL A 164 6.37 2.06 -5.15
CA VAL A 164 7.46 1.39 -4.43
C VAL A 164 7.22 -0.12 -4.42
N ALA A 165 8.26 -0.91 -4.71
CA ALA A 165 8.17 -2.35 -4.92
C ALA A 165 7.43 -3.17 -3.84
N PRO A 166 7.60 -2.90 -2.53
CA PRO A 166 6.89 -3.66 -1.49
C PRO A 166 5.38 -3.43 -1.48
N THR A 167 4.90 -2.42 -2.20
CA THR A 167 3.47 -2.13 -2.35
C THR A 167 2.85 -2.81 -3.58
N TRP A 168 3.65 -3.46 -4.43
CA TRP A 168 3.20 -3.92 -5.72
C TRP A 168 2.21 -5.08 -5.63
N PHE A 169 1.15 -4.95 -6.41
CA PHE A 169 0.17 -6.00 -6.71
C PHE A 169 -0.04 -6.03 -8.22
N LEU A 170 0.22 -7.16 -8.86
CA LEU A 170 0.23 -7.26 -10.32
C LEU A 170 -0.34 -8.58 -10.81
N SER A 171 -0.76 -8.60 -12.06
CA SER A 171 -1.15 -9.83 -12.72
C SER A 171 0.06 -10.74 -13.00
N ARG A 172 -0.14 -12.05 -12.86
CA ARG A 172 0.86 -13.05 -13.27
C ARG A 172 1.16 -12.96 -14.77
N ASN A 173 0.17 -12.63 -15.59
CA ASN A 173 0.38 -12.48 -17.03
C ASN A 173 1.36 -11.34 -17.35
N LEU A 174 1.24 -10.18 -16.70
CA LEU A 174 2.23 -9.11 -16.82
C LEU A 174 3.63 -9.57 -16.37
N TYR A 175 3.70 -10.24 -15.21
CA TYR A 175 4.97 -10.75 -14.68
C TYR A 175 5.66 -11.72 -15.65
N ASN A 176 4.90 -12.70 -16.18
CA ASN A 176 5.39 -13.69 -17.13
C ASN A 176 5.80 -13.05 -18.46
N LYS A 177 5.03 -12.07 -18.96
CA LYS A 177 5.36 -11.29 -20.16
C LYS A 177 6.71 -10.58 -20.04
N LEU A 178 7.09 -10.18 -18.83
CA LEU A 178 8.36 -9.52 -18.53
C LEU A 178 9.51 -10.50 -18.28
N GLY A 179 9.23 -11.78 -18.04
CA GLY A 179 10.25 -12.78 -17.70
C GLY A 179 10.80 -12.63 -16.27
N GLY A 180 10.07 -11.98 -15.36
CA GLY A 180 10.49 -11.77 -13.97
C GLY A 180 11.58 -10.70 -13.79
N PHE A 181 12.23 -10.73 -12.63
CA PHE A 181 13.36 -9.86 -12.28
C PHE A 181 14.65 -10.33 -12.93
N ASP A 182 15.52 -9.39 -13.29
CA ASP A 182 16.88 -9.70 -13.77
C ASP A 182 17.72 -10.26 -12.60
N THR A 183 18.33 -11.42 -12.81
CA THR A 183 19.17 -12.13 -11.83
C THR A 183 20.63 -12.25 -12.27
N THR A 184 21.03 -11.55 -13.33
CA THR A 184 22.41 -11.58 -13.83
C THR A 184 23.37 -10.87 -12.88
N HIS A 185 22.88 -9.89 -12.12
CA HIS A 185 23.64 -9.12 -11.16
C HIS A 185 23.20 -9.45 -9.72
N ILE A 186 24.11 -10.05 -8.93
CA ILE A 186 23.79 -10.56 -7.58
C ILE A 186 23.76 -9.45 -6.51
N LYS A 187 24.54 -8.37 -6.68
CA LYS A 187 24.68 -7.29 -5.68
C LYS A 187 24.62 -5.91 -6.31
N GLY A 188 23.98 -4.97 -5.62
CA GLY A 188 23.95 -3.54 -5.98
C GLY A 188 23.15 -3.23 -7.25
N PHE A 189 22.36 -4.18 -7.75
CA PHE A 189 21.52 -4.00 -8.91
C PHE A 189 20.11 -3.61 -8.47
N PRO A 190 19.51 -2.55 -9.03
CA PRO A 190 18.17 -2.10 -8.68
C PRO A 190 17.12 -2.93 -9.46
N GLU A 191 16.91 -4.17 -9.05
CA GLU A 191 16.11 -5.15 -9.80
C GLU A 191 14.65 -4.73 -9.95
N ASP A 192 14.12 -4.05 -8.93
CA ASP A 192 12.78 -3.50 -8.94
C ASP A 192 12.65 -2.35 -9.94
N LEU A 193 13.58 -1.41 -9.94
CA LEU A 193 13.58 -0.30 -10.89
C LEU A 193 13.71 -0.78 -12.34
N ASP A 194 14.58 -1.76 -12.60
CA ASP A 194 14.68 -2.39 -13.92
C ASP A 194 13.35 -3.03 -14.34
N PHE A 195 12.75 -3.84 -13.47
CA PHE A 195 11.46 -4.48 -13.72
C PHE A 195 10.38 -3.43 -14.04
N PHE A 196 10.34 -2.34 -13.26
CA PHE A 196 9.40 -1.24 -13.45
C PHE A 196 9.59 -0.55 -14.81
N TYR A 197 10.84 -0.30 -15.23
CA TYR A 197 11.11 0.28 -16.55
C TYR A 197 10.73 -0.63 -17.70
N ARG A 198 10.99 -1.94 -17.60
CA ARG A 198 10.57 -2.90 -18.61
C ARG A 198 9.05 -2.96 -18.70
N MET A 199 8.36 -2.96 -17.56
CA MET A 199 6.90 -2.91 -17.47
C MET A 199 6.31 -1.67 -18.15
N LEU A 200 6.88 -0.48 -17.95
CA LEU A 200 6.39 0.74 -18.62
C LEU A 200 6.42 0.64 -20.16
N ARG A 201 7.38 -0.11 -20.72
CA ARG A 201 7.50 -0.32 -22.17
C ARG A 201 6.45 -1.28 -22.73
N THR A 202 5.74 -2.05 -21.89
CA THR A 202 4.71 -2.99 -22.34
C THR A 202 3.32 -2.36 -22.48
N GLY A 203 3.16 -1.09 -22.10
CA GLY A 203 1.86 -0.42 -22.04
C GLY A 203 0.96 -0.90 -20.89
N ALA A 204 1.56 -1.52 -19.85
CA ALA A 204 0.83 -1.98 -18.67
C ALA A 204 0.12 -0.84 -17.96
N LYS A 205 -1.05 -1.15 -17.38
CA LYS A 205 -1.86 -0.17 -16.66
C LYS A 205 -1.35 -0.03 -15.23
N LEU A 206 -1.00 1.19 -14.87
CA LEU A 206 -0.65 1.60 -13.53
C LEU A 206 -1.85 2.18 -12.78
N LYS A 207 -2.00 1.78 -11.52
CA LYS A 207 -2.89 2.45 -10.57
C LYS A 207 -2.24 2.49 -9.19
N LYS A 208 -2.59 3.49 -8.39
CA LYS A 208 -2.26 3.52 -6.97
C LYS A 208 -3.55 3.46 -6.19
N GLU A 209 -3.73 2.41 -5.37
CA GLU A 209 -4.94 2.27 -4.58
C GLU A 209 -5.05 3.42 -3.58
N ASN A 210 -6.23 4.01 -3.46
CA ASN A 210 -6.55 5.01 -2.45
C ASN A 210 -7.82 4.55 -1.74
N VAL A 211 -7.81 4.39 -0.41
CA VAL A 211 -9.03 4.00 0.33
C VAL A 211 -10.17 5.02 0.07
N LEU A 212 -9.83 6.30 -0.15
CA LEU A 212 -10.79 7.34 -0.49
C LEU A 212 -11.47 7.14 -1.87
N CYS A 213 -10.88 6.36 -2.77
CA CYS A 213 -11.48 6.14 -4.10
C CYS A 213 -12.73 5.27 -4.02
N LYS A 214 -12.87 4.46 -2.97
CA LYS A 214 -14.00 3.53 -2.76
C LYS A 214 -15.20 4.15 -2.06
N TRP A 215 -15.04 5.32 -1.44
CA TRP A 215 -16.12 6.00 -0.76
C TRP A 215 -16.77 7.00 -1.71
N ASP A 216 -18.08 6.91 -1.89
CA ASP A 216 -18.83 7.93 -2.65
C ASP A 216 -18.78 9.28 -1.92
N ASN A 217 -18.78 9.24 -0.60
CA ASN A 217 -18.59 10.37 0.29
C ASN A 217 -18.01 9.94 1.64
N PHE A 218 -17.44 10.88 2.40
CA PHE A 218 -16.98 10.66 3.77
C PHE A 218 -16.94 11.96 4.57
N THR A 219 -17.02 11.85 5.90
CA THR A 219 -16.92 12.98 6.83
C THR A 219 -15.51 13.08 7.41
N ILE A 220 -14.98 14.29 7.64
CA ILE A 220 -13.71 14.49 8.36
C ILE A 220 -14.01 14.94 9.79
N TRP A 221 -13.67 14.13 10.78
CA TRP A 221 -13.67 14.55 12.18
C TRP A 221 -12.51 15.51 12.44
N ASN A 222 -12.78 16.54 13.23
CA ASN A 222 -11.92 17.67 13.59
C ASN A 222 -11.94 18.80 12.53
N ALA A 223 -12.82 19.79 12.73
CA ALA A 223 -12.86 21.03 11.93
C ALA A 223 -11.71 22.02 12.28
N GLY A 224 -10.70 21.56 13.02
CA GLY A 224 -9.50 22.29 13.39
C GLY A 224 -8.33 22.08 12.43
N LYS A 225 -7.12 22.35 12.92
CA LYS A 225 -5.89 22.36 12.12
C LYS A 225 -5.62 21.03 11.42
N GLN A 226 -5.86 19.90 12.09
CA GLN A 226 -5.53 18.58 11.54
C GLN A 226 -6.48 18.13 10.45
N GLY A 227 -7.80 18.20 10.65
CA GLY A 227 -8.76 17.88 9.59
C GLY A 227 -8.58 18.81 8.38
N LYS A 228 -8.40 20.12 8.60
CA LYS A 228 -8.13 21.07 7.49
C LYS A 228 -6.81 20.78 6.78
N ARG A 229 -5.79 20.27 7.49
CA ARG A 229 -4.52 19.84 6.87
C ARG A 229 -4.73 18.57 6.04
N PHE A 230 -5.48 17.60 6.54
CA PHE A 230 -5.82 16.39 5.81
C PHE A 230 -6.61 16.72 4.54
N TYR A 231 -7.67 17.53 4.63
CA TYR A 231 -8.46 17.99 3.49
C TYR A 231 -7.62 18.63 2.39
N ARG A 232 -6.68 19.52 2.77
CA ARG A 232 -5.76 20.16 1.81
C ARG A 232 -4.70 19.20 1.24
N SER A 233 -4.45 18.07 1.90
CA SER A 233 -3.47 17.08 1.45
C SER A 233 -4.03 16.09 0.43
N ILE A 234 -5.36 15.93 0.37
CA ILE A 234 -6.03 15.01 -0.56
C ILE A 234 -6.34 15.72 -1.89
N GLY A 235 -6.33 14.94 -2.98
CA GLY A 235 -6.53 15.47 -4.34
C GLY A 235 -7.91 16.12 -4.55
N PRO A 236 -8.08 16.99 -5.56
CA PRO A 236 -9.34 17.70 -5.84
C PRO A 236 -10.56 16.78 -5.97
N ASP A 237 -10.40 15.63 -6.62
CA ASP A 237 -11.50 14.68 -6.79
C ASP A 237 -11.94 14.00 -5.49
N TYR A 238 -11.02 13.85 -4.54
CA TYR A 238 -11.33 13.34 -3.19
C TYR A 238 -11.92 14.41 -2.29
N ARG A 239 -11.52 15.68 -2.47
CA ARG A 239 -12.13 16.81 -1.75
C ARG A 239 -13.63 16.94 -2.06
N LYS A 240 -14.03 16.70 -3.31
CA LYS A 240 -15.45 16.64 -3.72
C LYS A 240 -16.26 15.55 -3.00
N LYS A 241 -15.60 14.51 -2.50
CA LYS A 241 -16.23 13.42 -1.73
C LYS A 241 -16.36 13.75 -0.24
N VAL A 242 -15.77 14.85 0.24
CA VAL A 242 -15.91 15.28 1.64
C VAL A 242 -17.27 15.92 1.82
N CYS A 243 -18.19 15.23 2.50
CA CYS A 243 -19.54 15.75 2.70
C CYS A 243 -19.61 16.80 3.82
N ALA A 244 -18.77 16.67 4.86
CA ALA A 244 -18.67 17.63 5.94
C ALA A 244 -17.35 17.49 6.72
N PHE A 245 -16.99 18.54 7.45
CA PHE A 245 -16.24 18.42 8.69
C PHE A 245 -17.20 18.20 9.84
N CYS A 246 -16.84 17.37 10.81
CA CYS A 246 -17.59 17.26 12.05
C CYS A 246 -16.74 17.55 13.29
N ASP A 247 -17.38 18.11 14.31
CA ASP A 247 -16.73 18.46 15.59
C ASP A 247 -17.75 18.47 16.73
N VAL A 248 -17.24 18.53 17.96
CA VAL A 248 -18.03 18.74 19.19
C VAL A 248 -17.87 20.16 19.74
N ASP A 249 -16.79 20.87 19.38
CA ASP A 249 -16.54 22.23 19.86
C ASP A 249 -17.51 23.22 19.21
N GLU A 250 -18.44 23.78 20.01
CA GLU A 250 -19.43 24.76 19.56
C GLU A 250 -18.81 25.96 18.84
N ARG A 251 -17.60 26.39 19.21
CA ARG A 251 -16.94 27.52 18.54
C ARG A 251 -16.63 27.17 17.10
N LYS A 252 -16.25 25.92 16.83
CA LYS A 252 -15.99 25.44 15.47
C LYS A 252 -17.28 25.30 14.68
N LEU A 253 -18.35 24.83 15.33
CA LEU A 253 -19.68 24.71 14.71
C LEU A 253 -20.25 26.06 14.28
N ARG A 254 -20.00 27.14 15.05
CA ARG A 254 -20.44 28.51 14.71
C ARG A 254 -19.87 29.06 13.42
N PHE A 255 -18.73 28.56 12.93
CA PHE A 255 -18.21 28.96 11.62
C PHE A 255 -19.08 28.49 10.46
N GLY A 256 -19.91 27.46 10.66
CA GLY A 256 -20.86 26.95 9.67
C GLY A 256 -20.23 26.15 8.53
N ALA A 257 -19.12 26.64 7.95
CA ALA A 257 -18.39 25.99 6.89
C ALA A 257 -16.88 26.27 6.94
N TYR A 258 -16.11 25.37 6.35
CA TYR A 258 -14.72 25.61 5.99
C TYR A 258 -14.64 26.02 4.53
N GLU A 259 -14.16 27.24 4.30
CA GLU A 259 -14.02 27.81 2.96
C GLU A 259 -12.55 27.84 2.54
N VAL A 260 -12.29 27.40 1.32
CA VAL A 260 -10.99 27.53 0.65
C VAL A 260 -11.06 28.76 -0.25
N TYR A 261 -10.24 29.76 0.07
CA TYR A 261 -10.13 30.99 -0.71
C TYR A 261 -8.95 30.89 -1.67
N ASP A 262 -9.18 31.18 -2.94
CA ASP A 262 -8.15 31.32 -3.95
C ASP A 262 -7.71 32.78 -4.04
N GLU A 263 -6.43 33.04 -3.74
CA GLU A 263 -5.88 34.40 -3.72
C GLU A 263 -5.71 35.02 -5.11
N ILE A 264 -5.55 34.18 -6.14
CA ILE A 264 -5.36 34.61 -7.53
C ILE A 264 -6.72 34.98 -8.13
N GLU A 265 -7.69 34.09 -7.99
CA GLU A 265 -9.06 34.30 -8.48
C GLU A 265 -9.89 35.20 -7.56
N ARG A 266 -9.39 35.48 -6.35
CA ARG A 266 -10.03 36.31 -5.31
C ARG A 266 -11.46 35.86 -4.99
N ARG A 267 -11.66 34.55 -4.87
CA ARG A 267 -12.97 33.96 -4.54
C ARG A 267 -12.83 32.70 -3.73
N VAL A 268 -13.92 32.32 -3.05
CA VAL A 268 -14.06 30.99 -2.45
C VAL A 268 -14.24 29.97 -3.58
N THR A 269 -13.37 28.98 -3.62
CA THR A 269 -13.40 27.90 -4.63
C THR A 269 -14.09 26.65 -4.11
N GLU A 270 -14.04 26.42 -2.79
CA GLU A 270 -14.64 25.26 -2.14
C GLU A 270 -15.23 25.68 -0.78
N SER A 271 -16.40 25.16 -0.43
CA SER A 271 -17.04 25.34 0.87
C SER A 271 -17.55 24.01 1.37
N VAL A 272 -17.08 23.58 2.54
CA VAL A 272 -17.43 22.29 3.16
C VAL A 272 -18.11 22.56 4.49
N PRO A 273 -19.33 22.05 4.74
CA PRO A 273 -20.06 22.36 5.97
C PRO A 273 -19.33 21.83 7.21
N ILE A 274 -19.44 22.56 8.31
CA ILE A 274 -18.99 22.13 9.65
C ILE A 274 -20.23 21.77 10.46
N ILE A 275 -20.39 20.49 10.80
CA ILE A 275 -21.58 19.96 11.46
C ILE A 275 -21.24 19.35 12.82
N HIS A 276 -22.24 19.25 13.70
CA HIS A 276 -22.09 18.48 14.93
C HIS A 276 -21.86 17.00 14.61
N TYR A 277 -21.00 16.31 15.36
CA TYR A 277 -20.65 14.91 15.07
C TYR A 277 -21.84 13.95 15.00
N SER A 278 -22.90 14.22 15.75
CA SER A 278 -24.12 13.40 15.71
C SER A 278 -24.83 13.43 14.35
N LYS A 279 -24.43 14.33 13.45
CA LYS A 279 -24.94 14.45 12.08
C LYS A 279 -23.94 13.92 11.04
N ALA A 280 -22.79 13.38 11.45
CA ALA A 280 -21.77 12.87 10.55
C ALA A 280 -22.27 11.66 9.76
N THR A 281 -22.02 11.65 8.45
CA THR A 281 -22.31 10.50 7.59
C THR A 281 -21.07 9.62 7.52
N PRO A 282 -21.17 8.33 7.88
CA PRO A 282 -20.05 7.40 7.73
C PRO A 282 -19.75 7.16 6.24
N PRO A 283 -18.50 6.83 5.90
CA PRO A 283 -17.35 6.66 6.79
C PRO A 283 -16.77 7.99 7.31
N VAL A 284 -16.19 7.96 8.52
CA VAL A 284 -15.61 9.14 9.19
C VAL A 284 -14.10 8.98 9.28
N ILE A 285 -13.36 9.96 8.76
CA ILE A 285 -11.91 10.05 8.92
C ILE A 285 -11.60 10.85 10.16
N ILE A 286 -10.88 10.24 11.10
CA ILE A 286 -10.52 10.87 12.35
C ILE A 286 -9.11 11.44 12.27
N CYS A 287 -9.01 12.77 12.21
CA CYS A 287 -7.74 13.47 12.18
C CYS A 287 -7.34 13.91 13.60
N VAL A 288 -6.56 13.08 14.29
CA VAL A 288 -6.04 13.35 15.64
C VAL A 288 -4.61 13.86 15.63
N LYS A 289 -4.27 14.62 16.67
CA LYS A 289 -2.90 15.05 16.95
C LYS A 289 -2.28 14.00 17.89
N LEU A 290 -1.40 13.16 17.37
CA LEU A 290 -0.81 12.05 18.15
C LEU A 290 0.04 12.52 19.35
N ASP A 291 0.51 13.77 19.33
CA ASP A 291 1.43 14.32 20.33
C ASP A 291 0.75 14.92 21.57
N MET A 292 -0.59 14.98 21.64
CA MET A 292 -1.31 15.64 22.74
C MET A 292 -2.13 14.73 23.65
N THR A 293 -2.48 13.51 23.22
CA THR A 293 -3.42 12.67 23.97
C THR A 293 -2.92 11.26 24.29
N HIS A 294 -1.69 10.90 23.92
CA HIS A 294 -1.19 9.52 24.03
C HIS A 294 -2.14 8.46 23.42
N GLY A 295 -3.03 8.85 22.50
CA GLY A 295 -4.04 7.97 21.91
C GLY A 295 -5.46 8.09 22.49
N ASP A 296 -5.68 8.93 23.51
CA ASP A 296 -7.01 9.17 24.05
C ASP A 296 -7.82 10.14 23.17
N PHE A 297 -9.14 9.94 23.10
CA PHE A 297 -10.06 10.92 22.51
C PHE A 297 -10.17 12.15 23.41
N GLU A 298 -10.21 13.35 22.83
CA GLU A 298 -10.53 14.59 23.57
C GLU A 298 -11.89 14.40 24.28
N ARG A 299 -11.90 14.55 25.62
CA ARG A 299 -13.10 14.43 26.45
C ARG A 299 -14.02 15.63 26.31
#